data_AF-A0A8T3MWN1-F1
#
_entry.id   AF-A0A8T3MWN1-F1
#
_cell.length_a   1.000
_cell.length_b   1.000
_cell.length_c   1.000
_cell.angle_alpha   90.00
_cell.angle_beta   90.00
_cell.angle_gamma   90.00
#
_symmetry.space_group_name_H-M   'P 1'
#
loop_
_entity.id
_entity.type
_entity.pdbx_description
1 polymer ?
#
loop_
_entity_poly.entity_id
_entity_poly.type
_entity_poly.pdbx_seq_one_letter_code
_entity_poly.pdbx_strand_id
1 'polypeptide(L)'
;MSASGVDRRGRRLNLLLVAVGFLGLLAGIEWFVIGLGKDPLSDVHAYYDAADRLNHGAALYAQTATTNESAFYRYPPLLALLFRPLALLPFPAAAAIWEVIVVGSLVGIIALIRPGLRGWSLVGMIALPIVWSVVIGQAQVPVTLLMVLGRPWSLALATHLKIFPALAAIWWIGRRDWRSLAMFLAWSAGLAVLQLVLEPQGSLAFPGVFNLAQIGEVRNWSPYAISPVLWAVLVIGGTIAARRLAPTRWGWAAAVTVSVLATPRLLLYQLMTLLAGLREPSDDRAARDRGAYVGTGPFVSRPPASTVREP
;
A
#
# COMPACT_ATOMS: atom_id res chain seq x y z
N MET A 1 34.22 15.05 22.61
CA MET A 1 32.97 15.53 21.98
C MET A 1 31.85 15.42 23.00
N SER A 2 31.27 16.55 23.44
CA SER A 2 30.32 16.56 24.56
C SER A 2 28.96 15.97 24.17
N ALA A 3 28.36 15.20 25.08
CA ALA A 3 27.03 14.61 24.93
C ALA A 3 25.93 15.66 24.61
N SER A 4 26.17 16.94 24.91
CA SER A 4 25.26 18.06 24.65
C SER A 4 25.08 18.43 23.17
N GLY A 5 26.01 18.09 22.28
CA GLY A 5 25.92 18.42 20.86
C GLY A 5 24.99 17.50 20.06
N VAL A 6 25.00 16.21 20.40
CA VAL A 6 24.18 15.17 19.72
C VAL A 6 22.69 15.39 20.00
N ASP A 7 22.34 15.81 21.22
CA ASP A 7 20.95 16.04 21.63
C ASP A 7 20.30 17.23 20.90
N ARG A 8 21.04 18.34 20.73
CA ARG A 8 20.54 19.52 19.99
C ARG A 8 20.24 19.23 18.53
N ARG A 9 21.08 18.43 17.84
CA ARG A 9 20.86 18.08 16.42
C ARG A 9 19.62 17.19 16.27
N GLY A 10 19.44 16.22 17.16
CA GLY A 10 18.25 15.37 17.19
C GLY A 10 16.95 16.16 17.40
N ARG A 11 16.97 17.12 18.33
CA ARG A 11 15.83 18.01 18.60
C ARG A 11 15.46 18.88 17.40
N ARG A 12 16.45 19.51 16.75
CA ARG A 12 16.22 20.33 15.55
C ARG A 12 15.62 19.52 14.40
N LEU A 13 16.12 18.31 14.17
CA LEU A 13 15.56 17.42 13.15
C LEU A 13 14.12 17.03 13.47
N ASN A 14 13.81 16.66 14.71
CA ASN A 14 12.43 16.33 15.11
C ASN A 14 11.48 17.52 14.93
N LEU A 15 11.91 18.74 15.29
CA LEU A 15 11.11 19.96 15.07
C LEU A 15 10.86 20.21 13.59
N LEU A 16 11.88 20.04 12.74
CA LEU A 16 11.72 20.17 11.30
C LEU A 16 10.73 19.14 10.75
N LEU A 17 10.83 17.87 11.18
CA LEU A 17 9.89 16.82 10.76
C LEU A 17 8.45 17.15 11.20
N VAL A 18 8.26 17.64 12.42
CA VAL A 18 6.95 18.07 12.92
C VAL A 18 6.41 19.24 12.11
N ALA A 19 7.23 20.25 11.83
CA ALA A 19 6.83 21.42 11.05
C ALA A 19 6.41 21.04 9.63
N VAL A 20 7.20 20.23 8.94
CA VAL A 20 6.87 19.75 7.58
C VAL A 20 5.64 18.84 7.62
N GLY A 21 5.51 18.00 8.65
CA GLY A 21 4.30 17.18 8.85
C GLY A 21 3.05 18.01 9.05
N PHE A 22 3.14 19.11 9.82
CA PHE A 22 2.03 20.04 10.04
C PHE A 22 1.65 20.78 8.76
N LEU A 23 2.63 21.26 7.98
CA LEU A 23 2.36 21.88 6.68
C LEU A 23 1.68 20.91 5.70
N GLY A 24 2.14 19.66 5.64
CA GLY A 24 1.49 18.62 4.84
C GLY A 24 0.06 18.35 5.28
N LEU A 25 -0.21 18.37 6.59
CA LEU A 25 -1.56 18.25 7.16
C LEU A 25 -2.46 19.41 6.74
N LEU A 26 -1.99 20.65 6.83
CA LEU A 26 -2.75 21.83 6.38
C LEU A 26 -3.11 21.74 4.89
N ALA A 27 -2.13 21.38 4.05
CA ALA A 27 -2.37 21.16 2.62
C ALA A 27 -3.38 20.03 2.37
N GLY A 28 -3.34 18.97 3.19
CA GLY A 28 -4.34 17.91 3.15
C GLY A 28 -5.73 18.40 3.51
N ILE A 29 -5.89 19.18 4.59
CA ILE A 29 -7.19 19.74 4.99
C ILE A 29 -7.75 20.67 3.92
N GLU A 30 -6.94 21.55 3.35
CA GLU A 30 -7.35 22.41 2.24
C GLU A 30 -7.83 21.58 1.05
N TRP A 31 -7.08 20.54 0.68
CA TRP A 31 -7.48 19.64 -0.40
C TRP A 31 -8.76 18.86 -0.09
N PHE A 32 -9.00 18.49 1.17
CA PHE A 32 -10.26 17.85 1.59
C PHE A 32 -11.45 18.75 1.27
N VAL A 33 -11.39 20.02 1.68
CA VAL A 33 -12.45 21.00 1.45
C VAL A 33 -12.69 21.21 -0.04
N ILE A 34 -11.63 21.38 -0.82
CA ILE A 34 -11.72 21.56 -2.27
C ILE A 34 -12.29 20.31 -2.94
N GLY A 35 -11.82 19.13 -2.56
CA GLY A 35 -12.17 17.87 -3.18
C GLY A 35 -13.63 17.48 -2.95
N LEU A 36 -14.15 17.69 -1.74
CA LEU A 36 -15.57 17.47 -1.43
C LEU A 36 -16.51 18.34 -2.27
N GLY A 37 -16.09 19.56 -2.63
CA GLY A 37 -16.90 20.48 -3.42
C GLY A 37 -16.84 20.26 -4.93
N LYS A 38 -15.89 19.45 -5.44
CA LYS A 38 -15.67 19.28 -6.88
C LYS A 38 -16.23 17.97 -7.42
N ASP A 39 -15.77 16.85 -6.88
CA ASP A 39 -16.10 15.51 -7.41
C ASP A 39 -15.80 14.42 -6.37
N PRO A 40 -16.56 14.37 -5.26
CA PRO A 40 -16.37 13.37 -4.22
C PRO A 40 -16.71 11.98 -4.78
N LEU A 41 -15.97 10.97 -4.33
CA LEU A 41 -16.19 9.56 -4.69
C LEU A 41 -16.05 9.26 -6.19
N SER A 42 -15.33 10.11 -6.93
CA SER A 42 -15.20 10.01 -8.38
C SER A 42 -14.59 8.69 -8.87
N ASP A 43 -13.64 8.11 -8.14
CA ASP A 43 -13.07 6.81 -8.50
C ASP A 43 -14.05 5.65 -8.19
N VAL A 44 -15.08 5.85 -7.36
CA VAL A 44 -16.10 4.83 -7.05
C VAL A 44 -16.96 4.54 -8.27
N HIS A 45 -17.23 5.55 -9.10
CA HIS A 45 -17.93 5.36 -10.38
C HIS A 45 -17.23 4.34 -11.27
N ALA A 46 -15.90 4.38 -11.37
CA ALA A 46 -15.15 3.41 -12.16
C ALA A 46 -15.40 1.96 -11.72
N TYR A 47 -15.46 1.72 -10.40
CA TYR A 47 -15.68 0.38 -9.85
C TYR A 47 -17.13 -0.05 -10.01
N TYR A 48 -18.06 0.86 -9.72
CA TYR A 48 -19.49 0.63 -9.80
C TYR A 48 -19.90 0.32 -11.24
N ASP A 49 -19.52 1.16 -12.20
CA ASP A 49 -19.90 1.01 -13.61
C ASP A 49 -19.26 -0.24 -14.23
N ALA A 50 -18.03 -0.58 -13.83
CA ALA A 50 -17.38 -1.81 -14.26
C ALA A 50 -18.10 -3.06 -13.75
N ALA A 51 -18.52 -3.05 -12.49
CA ALA A 51 -19.28 -4.13 -11.90
C ALA A 51 -20.72 -4.21 -12.44
N ASP A 52 -21.35 -3.08 -12.73
CA ASP A 52 -22.66 -2.99 -13.35
C ASP A 52 -22.64 -3.58 -14.76
N ARG A 53 -21.62 -3.27 -15.57
CA ARG A 53 -21.39 -3.92 -16.87
C ARG A 53 -21.33 -5.43 -16.74
N LEU A 54 -20.55 -5.95 -15.78
CA LEU A 54 -20.45 -7.39 -15.55
C LEU A 54 -21.79 -8.02 -15.12
N ASN A 55 -22.59 -7.31 -14.33
CA ASN A 55 -23.92 -7.78 -13.92
C ASN A 55 -24.90 -7.86 -15.10
N HIS A 56 -24.73 -7.00 -16.11
CA HIS A 56 -25.53 -6.99 -17.34
C HIS A 56 -24.92 -7.83 -18.48
N GLY A 57 -23.87 -8.62 -18.22
CA GLY A 57 -23.22 -9.47 -19.22
C GLY A 57 -22.41 -8.72 -20.28
N ALA A 58 -22.09 -7.44 -20.05
CA ALA A 58 -21.24 -6.64 -20.90
C ALA A 58 -19.75 -6.87 -20.57
N ALA A 59 -18.88 -6.65 -21.56
CA ALA A 59 -17.44 -6.82 -21.39
C ALA A 59 -16.86 -5.80 -20.41
N LEU A 60 -16.00 -6.25 -19.49
CA LEU A 60 -15.44 -5.45 -18.40
C LEU A 60 -14.79 -4.13 -18.86
N TYR A 61 -13.95 -4.20 -19.90
CA TYR A 61 -13.15 -3.08 -20.40
C TYR A 61 -13.76 -2.39 -21.63
N ALA A 62 -14.97 -2.76 -22.05
CA ALA A 62 -15.71 -2.03 -23.07
C ALA A 62 -16.38 -0.80 -22.44
N GLN A 63 -15.61 0.28 -22.32
CA GLN A 63 -16.03 1.53 -21.68
C GLN A 63 -15.89 2.72 -22.63
N THR A 64 -16.81 3.67 -22.50
CA THR A 64 -16.81 4.93 -23.27
C THR A 64 -15.88 5.98 -22.68
N ALA A 65 -15.65 5.91 -21.37
CA ALA A 65 -14.76 6.82 -20.67
C ALA A 65 -13.36 6.81 -21.31
N THR A 66 -12.73 7.98 -21.41
CA THR A 66 -11.34 8.12 -21.85
C THR A 66 -10.38 7.97 -20.67
N THR A 67 -9.09 7.77 -20.91
CA THR A 67 -8.12 7.44 -19.85
C THR A 67 -7.91 8.55 -18.81
N ASN A 68 -8.38 9.76 -19.14
CA ASN A 68 -8.37 10.96 -18.32
C ASN A 68 -9.59 11.10 -17.40
N GLU A 69 -10.64 10.32 -17.64
CA GLU A 69 -11.84 10.37 -16.83
C GLU A 69 -11.71 9.48 -15.60
N SER A 70 -12.30 9.94 -14.49
CA SER A 70 -12.37 9.20 -13.23
C SER A 70 -13.09 7.86 -13.41
N ALA A 71 -14.12 7.81 -14.27
CA ALA A 71 -14.89 6.61 -14.61
C ALA A 71 -14.09 5.53 -15.38
N PHE A 72 -12.88 5.83 -15.86
CA PHE A 72 -12.06 4.86 -16.61
C PHE A 72 -11.54 3.73 -15.71
N TYR A 73 -12.13 2.54 -15.85
CA TYR A 73 -11.74 1.36 -15.12
C TYR A 73 -10.43 0.79 -15.66
N ARG A 74 -9.41 0.73 -14.81
CA ARG A 74 -8.03 0.32 -15.15
C ARG A 74 -7.45 -0.74 -14.20
N TYR A 75 -8.30 -1.41 -13.45
CA TYR A 75 -7.91 -2.31 -12.37
C TYR A 75 -7.99 -3.76 -12.84
N PRO A 76 -7.28 -4.70 -12.18
CA PRO A 76 -7.46 -6.11 -12.46
C PRO A 76 -8.93 -6.53 -12.21
N PRO A 77 -9.42 -7.60 -12.86
CA PRO A 77 -10.82 -8.00 -12.79
C PRO A 77 -11.38 -8.22 -11.37
N LEU A 78 -10.53 -8.63 -10.42
CA LEU A 78 -10.96 -8.94 -9.06
C LEU A 78 -11.68 -7.76 -8.38
N LEU A 79 -11.26 -6.52 -8.62
CA LEU A 79 -11.91 -5.37 -7.99
C LEU A 79 -13.36 -5.21 -8.47
N ALA A 80 -13.60 -5.27 -9.79
CA ALA A 80 -14.96 -5.25 -10.35
C ALA A 80 -15.79 -6.45 -9.87
N LEU A 81 -15.20 -7.66 -9.83
CA LEU A 81 -15.87 -8.86 -9.32
C LEU A 81 -16.33 -8.69 -7.86
N LEU A 82 -15.49 -8.11 -7.00
CA LEU A 82 -15.84 -7.81 -5.61
C LEU A 82 -16.89 -6.69 -5.49
N PHE A 83 -16.95 -5.79 -6.46
CA PHE A 83 -17.96 -4.71 -6.51
C PHE A 83 -19.31 -5.16 -7.08
N ARG A 84 -19.41 -6.32 -7.75
CA ARG A 84 -20.66 -6.82 -8.35
C ARG A 84 -21.85 -6.81 -7.39
N PRO A 85 -21.74 -7.26 -6.11
CA PRO A 85 -22.85 -7.18 -5.18
C PRO A 85 -23.24 -5.73 -4.83
N LEU A 86 -22.29 -4.80 -4.78
CA LEU A 86 -22.56 -3.39 -4.51
C LEU A 86 -23.26 -2.72 -5.69
N ALA A 87 -22.90 -3.08 -6.92
CA ALA A 87 -23.52 -2.57 -8.14
C ALA A 87 -24.98 -3.02 -8.35
N LEU A 88 -25.51 -3.91 -7.50
CA LEU A 88 -26.94 -4.24 -7.46
C LEU A 88 -27.77 -3.22 -6.64
N LEU A 89 -27.09 -2.36 -5.88
CA LEU A 89 -27.71 -1.31 -5.06
C LEU A 89 -27.68 0.02 -5.83
N PRO A 90 -28.59 0.98 -5.53
CA PRO A 90 -28.44 2.34 -6.02
C PRO A 90 -27.05 2.91 -5.67
N PHE A 91 -26.44 3.62 -6.63
CA PHE A 91 -25.09 4.16 -6.48
C PHE A 91 -24.80 4.83 -5.12
N PRO A 92 -25.68 5.69 -4.54
CA PRO A 92 -25.41 6.30 -3.24
C PRO A 92 -25.21 5.28 -2.10
N ALA A 93 -25.95 4.17 -2.12
CA ALA A 93 -25.81 3.12 -1.12
C ALA A 93 -24.51 2.31 -1.31
N ALA A 94 -24.21 1.95 -2.56
CA ALA A 94 -22.95 1.28 -2.90
C ALA A 94 -21.73 2.14 -2.51
N ALA A 95 -21.78 3.43 -2.83
CA ALA A 95 -20.74 4.39 -2.52
C ALA A 95 -20.57 4.59 -1.00
N ALA A 96 -21.67 4.66 -0.24
CA ALA A 96 -21.61 4.74 1.21
C ALA A 96 -20.96 3.49 1.86
N ILE A 97 -21.31 2.28 1.39
CA ILE A 97 -20.70 1.04 1.88
C ILE A 97 -19.20 1.02 1.55
N TRP A 98 -18.83 1.41 0.33
CA TRP A 98 -17.45 1.49 -0.07
C TRP A 98 -16.65 2.52 0.74
N GLU A 99 -17.23 3.68 1.02
CA GLU A 99 -16.60 4.70 1.86
C GLU A 99 -16.35 4.19 3.27
N VAL A 100 -17.26 3.39 3.84
CA VAL A 100 -17.02 2.69 5.12
C VAL A 100 -15.82 1.76 5.04
N ILE A 101 -15.64 1.03 3.93
CA ILE A 101 -14.47 0.17 3.71
C ILE A 101 -13.18 1.01 3.61
N VAL A 102 -13.22 2.14 2.90
CA VAL A 102 -12.09 3.07 2.75
C VAL A 102 -11.68 3.66 4.10
N VAL A 103 -12.62 4.26 4.84
CA VAL A 103 -12.38 4.86 6.15
C VAL A 103 -11.94 3.78 7.16
N GLY A 104 -12.63 2.64 7.20
CA GLY A 104 -12.25 1.50 8.04
C GLY A 104 -10.84 1.00 7.74
N SER A 105 -10.44 0.99 6.46
CA SER A 105 -9.09 0.62 6.05
C SER A 105 -8.04 1.62 6.52
N LEU A 106 -8.34 2.93 6.44
CA LEU A 106 -7.45 3.97 6.96
C LEU A 106 -7.28 3.86 8.48
N VAL A 107 -8.38 3.66 9.22
CA VAL A 107 -8.33 3.41 10.67
C VAL A 107 -7.49 2.18 10.97
N GLY A 108 -7.68 1.09 10.22
CA GLY A 108 -6.87 -0.13 10.33
C GLY A 108 -5.38 0.11 10.07
N ILE A 109 -5.02 0.91 9.07
CA ILE A 109 -3.63 1.30 8.80
C ILE A 109 -3.03 1.99 10.03
N ILE A 110 -3.69 3.03 10.55
CA ILE A 110 -3.20 3.78 11.72
C ILE A 110 -3.08 2.89 12.96
N ALA A 111 -4.09 2.04 13.21
CA ALA A 111 -4.11 1.13 14.35
C ALA A 111 -3.00 0.06 14.29
N LEU A 112 -2.64 -0.38 13.08
CA LEU A 112 -1.58 -1.38 12.87
C LEU A 112 -0.18 -0.77 12.91
N ILE A 113 0.05 0.40 12.27
CA ILE A 113 1.37 1.04 12.26
C ILE A 113 1.72 1.67 13.61
N ARG A 114 0.72 2.06 14.43
CA ARG A 114 0.87 2.68 15.76
C ARG A 114 1.93 3.78 15.76
N PRO A 115 1.70 4.87 15.01
CA PRO A 115 2.74 5.85 14.75
C PRO A 115 3.13 6.57 16.05
N GLY A 116 4.42 6.52 16.39
CA GLY A 116 4.99 7.45 17.39
C GLY A 116 5.07 8.87 16.82
N LEU A 117 5.69 9.81 17.55
CA LEU A 117 5.79 11.21 17.11
C LEU A 117 6.34 11.38 15.68
N ARG A 118 7.44 10.67 15.36
CA ARG A 118 8.02 10.68 14.00
C ARG A 118 7.10 10.05 12.97
N GLY A 119 6.38 9.00 13.34
CA GLY A 119 5.38 8.37 12.47
C GLY A 119 4.25 9.34 12.15
N TRP A 120 3.74 10.08 13.14
CA TRP A 120 2.74 11.12 12.94
C TRP A 120 3.24 12.27 12.08
N SER A 121 4.50 12.68 12.24
CA SER A 121 5.11 13.65 11.33
C SER A 121 5.08 13.15 9.90
N LEU A 122 5.48 11.89 9.64
CA LEU A 122 5.46 11.30 8.30
C LEU A 122 4.03 11.18 7.75
N VAL A 123 3.06 10.75 8.57
CA VAL A 123 1.63 10.75 8.19
C VAL A 123 1.18 12.16 7.78
N GLY A 124 1.56 13.18 8.56
CA GLY A 124 1.29 14.58 8.23
C GLY A 124 1.92 15.02 6.91
N MET A 125 3.18 14.63 6.63
CA MET A 125 3.87 14.98 5.38
C MET A 125 3.15 14.45 4.14
N ILE A 126 2.50 13.29 4.26
CA ILE A 126 1.71 12.69 3.20
C ILE A 126 0.20 12.77 3.47
N ALA A 127 -0.25 13.76 4.26
CA ALA A 127 -1.67 13.92 4.54
C ALA A 127 -2.46 14.26 3.28
N LEU A 128 -1.92 15.08 2.38
CA LEU A 128 -2.57 15.38 1.10
C LEU A 128 -2.90 14.12 0.27
N PRO A 129 -1.95 13.22 -0.06
CA PRO A 129 -2.31 12.01 -0.79
C PRO A 129 -3.20 11.04 -0.01
N ILE A 130 -3.12 11.00 1.33
CA ILE A 130 -4.08 10.23 2.16
C ILE A 130 -5.49 10.79 1.99
N VAL A 131 -5.66 12.10 2.21
CA VAL A 131 -6.94 12.79 2.11
C VAL A 131 -7.50 12.66 0.70
N TRP A 132 -6.70 12.90 -0.33
CA TRP A 132 -7.16 12.75 -1.70
C TRP A 132 -7.69 11.33 -1.93
N SER A 133 -6.96 10.31 -1.47
CA SER A 133 -7.42 8.91 -1.58
C SER A 133 -8.77 8.67 -0.93
N VAL A 134 -9.03 9.27 0.24
CA VAL A 134 -10.32 9.13 0.92
C VAL A 134 -11.41 9.87 0.15
N VAL A 135 -11.20 11.14 -0.21
CA VAL A 135 -12.21 11.98 -0.88
C VAL A 135 -12.73 11.36 -2.17
N ILE A 136 -11.87 10.73 -2.97
CA ILE A 136 -12.28 10.09 -4.23
C ILE A 136 -12.73 8.64 -4.06
N GLY A 137 -12.69 8.08 -2.84
CA GLY A 137 -13.03 6.68 -2.59
C GLY A 137 -12.04 5.70 -3.22
N GLN A 138 -10.72 5.95 -3.13
CA GLN A 138 -9.70 5.18 -3.84
C GLN A 138 -9.47 3.77 -3.26
N ALA A 139 -9.41 2.75 -4.13
CA ALA A 139 -8.98 1.40 -3.76
C ALA A 139 -7.53 1.31 -3.22
N GLN A 140 -6.72 2.37 -3.35
CA GLN A 140 -5.38 2.48 -2.80
C GLN A 140 -5.39 2.38 -1.27
N VAL A 141 -6.45 2.84 -0.60
CA VAL A 141 -6.57 2.77 0.86
C VAL A 141 -6.62 1.32 1.34
N PRO A 142 -7.55 0.46 0.90
CA PRO A 142 -7.54 -0.96 1.25
C PRO A 142 -6.29 -1.69 0.74
N VAL A 143 -5.76 -1.34 -0.45
CA VAL A 143 -4.46 -1.89 -0.93
C VAL A 143 -3.33 -1.58 0.04
N THR A 144 -3.27 -0.36 0.57
CA THR A 144 -2.27 0.04 1.57
C THR A 144 -2.42 -0.74 2.85
N LEU A 145 -3.65 -0.96 3.33
CA LEU A 145 -3.91 -1.82 4.49
C LEU A 145 -3.39 -3.25 4.27
N LEU A 146 -3.69 -3.84 3.12
CA LEU A 146 -3.22 -5.18 2.75
C LEU A 146 -1.68 -5.26 2.70
N MET A 147 -1.03 -4.19 2.26
CA MET A 147 0.42 -4.07 2.32
C MET A 147 0.95 -3.90 3.76
N VAL A 148 0.29 -3.13 4.63
CA VAL A 148 0.63 -3.02 6.06
C VAL A 148 0.53 -4.37 6.79
N LEU A 149 -0.40 -5.24 6.37
CA LEU A 149 -0.46 -6.63 6.86
C LEU A 149 0.75 -7.44 6.41
N GLY A 150 1.21 -7.25 5.17
CA GLY A 150 2.46 -7.79 4.64
C GLY A 150 2.56 -9.32 4.62
N ARG A 151 1.43 -10.02 4.70
CA ARG A 151 1.36 -11.48 4.62
C ARG A 151 1.32 -11.93 3.16
N PRO A 152 1.76 -13.15 2.83
CA PRO A 152 1.70 -13.66 1.45
C PRO A 152 0.33 -13.53 0.78
N TRP A 153 -0.74 -13.89 1.48
CA TRP A 153 -2.11 -13.78 0.96
C TRP A 153 -2.57 -12.33 0.82
N SER A 154 -2.17 -11.44 1.74
CA SER A 154 -2.63 -10.05 1.73
C SER A 154 -1.93 -9.28 0.61
N LEU A 155 -0.65 -9.56 0.37
CA LEU A 155 0.08 -8.99 -0.75
C LEU A 155 -0.46 -9.51 -2.09
N ALA A 156 -0.79 -10.81 -2.19
CA ALA A 156 -1.45 -11.37 -3.38
C ALA A 156 -2.78 -10.67 -3.65
N LEU A 157 -3.63 -10.52 -2.63
CA LEU A 157 -4.89 -9.79 -2.77
C LEU A 157 -4.64 -8.33 -3.21
N ALA A 158 -3.67 -7.64 -2.60
CA ALA A 158 -3.28 -6.28 -3.02
C ALA A 158 -2.86 -6.22 -4.49
N THR A 159 -2.05 -7.19 -4.95
CA THR A 159 -1.63 -7.34 -6.35
C THR A 159 -2.81 -7.50 -7.31
N HIS A 160 -3.82 -8.26 -6.90
CA HIS A 160 -5.01 -8.50 -7.69
C HIS A 160 -6.05 -7.37 -7.60
N LEU A 161 -5.90 -6.42 -6.67
CA LEU A 161 -6.64 -5.15 -6.69
C LEU A 161 -5.87 -4.06 -7.46
N LYS A 162 -4.54 -4.09 -7.41
CA LYS A 162 -3.60 -3.23 -8.15
C LYS A 162 -2.29 -3.97 -8.38
N ILE A 163 -1.78 -3.99 -9.60
CA ILE A 163 -0.65 -4.87 -9.97
C ILE A 163 0.67 -4.56 -9.23
N PHE A 164 0.97 -3.28 -8.99
CA PHE A 164 2.29 -2.82 -8.51
C PHE A 164 2.70 -3.28 -7.10
N PRO A 165 1.80 -3.48 -6.12
CA PRO A 165 2.09 -4.21 -4.89
C PRO A 165 2.89 -5.50 -5.06
N ALA A 166 2.80 -6.20 -6.21
CA ALA A 166 3.60 -7.40 -6.49
C ALA A 166 5.11 -7.18 -6.32
N LEU A 167 5.61 -5.98 -6.62
CA LEU A 167 7.03 -5.65 -6.53
C LEU A 167 7.54 -5.72 -5.08
N ALA A 168 6.68 -5.57 -4.07
CA ALA A 168 7.10 -5.70 -2.68
C ALA A 168 7.56 -7.13 -2.33
N ALA A 169 7.19 -8.15 -3.13
CA ALA A 169 7.69 -9.51 -2.98
C ALA A 169 9.22 -9.65 -3.17
N ILE A 170 9.88 -8.62 -3.75
CA ILE A 170 11.35 -8.55 -3.82
C ILE A 170 12.00 -8.64 -2.43
N TRP A 171 11.27 -8.24 -1.39
CA TRP A 171 11.70 -8.34 0.00
C TRP A 171 11.94 -9.80 0.41
N TRP A 172 11.02 -10.73 0.08
CA TRP A 172 11.22 -12.15 0.36
C TRP A 172 12.35 -12.75 -0.46
N ILE A 173 12.49 -12.34 -1.74
CA ILE A 173 13.61 -12.76 -2.60
C ILE A 173 14.95 -12.36 -1.99
N GLY A 174 15.08 -11.12 -1.52
CA GLY A 174 16.31 -10.62 -0.91
C GLY A 174 16.63 -11.29 0.44
N ARG A 175 15.61 -11.67 1.22
CA ARG A 175 15.77 -12.46 2.46
C ARG A 175 15.93 -13.96 2.24
N ARG A 176 15.77 -14.43 1.00
CA ARG A 176 15.67 -15.86 0.65
C ARG A 176 14.53 -16.58 1.41
N ASP A 177 13.44 -15.88 1.69
CA ASP A 177 12.25 -16.47 2.30
C ASP A 177 11.36 -17.11 1.22
N TRP A 178 11.86 -18.22 0.66
CA TRP A 178 11.22 -18.94 -0.43
C TRP A 178 9.84 -19.48 -0.07
N ARG A 179 9.58 -19.74 1.20
CA ARG A 179 8.27 -20.19 1.68
C ARG A 179 7.23 -19.09 1.51
N SER A 180 7.52 -17.88 1.99
CA SER A 180 6.59 -16.75 1.86
C SER A 180 6.38 -16.37 0.39
N LEU A 181 7.45 -16.40 -0.41
CA LEU A 181 7.35 -16.20 -1.86
C LEU A 181 6.46 -17.27 -2.53
N ALA A 182 6.67 -18.55 -2.24
CA ALA A 182 5.86 -19.63 -2.79
C ALA A 182 4.39 -19.51 -2.37
N MET A 183 4.12 -19.16 -1.11
CA MET A 183 2.76 -18.90 -0.65
C MET A 183 2.12 -17.72 -1.38
N PHE A 184 2.86 -16.63 -1.61
CA PHE A 184 2.37 -15.48 -2.37
C PHE A 184 2.04 -15.89 -3.82
N LEU A 185 2.93 -16.65 -4.47
CA LEU A 185 2.70 -17.16 -5.81
C LEU A 185 1.48 -18.08 -5.87
N ALA A 186 1.29 -18.96 -4.88
CA ALA A 186 0.13 -19.85 -4.80
C ALA A 186 -1.18 -19.07 -4.63
N TRP A 187 -1.21 -18.07 -3.73
CA TRP A 187 -2.38 -17.20 -3.56
C TRP A 187 -2.69 -16.39 -4.82
N SER A 188 -1.67 -15.82 -5.47
CA SER A 188 -1.83 -15.08 -6.72
C SER A 188 -2.34 -15.99 -7.85
N ALA A 189 -1.82 -17.21 -7.97
CA ALA A 189 -2.31 -18.20 -8.93
C ALA A 189 -3.78 -18.56 -8.65
N GLY A 190 -4.15 -18.80 -7.39
CA GLY A 190 -5.54 -19.08 -7.00
C GLY A 190 -6.48 -17.92 -7.34
N LEU A 191 -6.09 -16.68 -7.06
CA LEU A 191 -6.87 -15.48 -7.42
C LEU A 191 -6.93 -15.26 -8.94
N ALA A 192 -5.86 -15.57 -9.68
CA ALA A 192 -5.86 -15.54 -11.14
C ALA A 192 -6.85 -16.55 -11.73
N VAL A 193 -6.82 -17.80 -11.25
CA VAL A 193 -7.76 -18.85 -11.66
C VAL A 193 -9.19 -18.47 -11.29
N LEU A 194 -9.43 -17.96 -10.08
CA LEU A 194 -10.76 -17.49 -9.66
C LEU A 194 -11.30 -16.42 -10.63
N GLN A 195 -10.49 -15.41 -10.96
CA GLN A 195 -10.90 -14.38 -11.91
C GLN A 195 -11.14 -14.96 -13.31
N LEU A 196 -10.30 -15.89 -13.78
CA LEU A 196 -10.46 -16.51 -15.10
C LEU A 196 -11.75 -17.36 -15.17
N VAL A 197 -12.11 -18.04 -14.08
CA VAL A 197 -13.35 -18.82 -14.00
C VAL A 197 -14.58 -17.92 -13.93
N LEU A 198 -14.53 -16.85 -13.13
CA LEU A 198 -15.68 -15.96 -12.91
C LEU A 198 -15.86 -14.92 -14.01
N GLU A 199 -14.78 -14.48 -14.65
CA GLU A 199 -14.76 -13.46 -15.69
C GLU A 199 -13.60 -13.69 -16.69
N PRO A 200 -13.73 -14.69 -17.58
CA PRO A 200 -12.66 -15.10 -18.49
C PRO A 200 -12.28 -14.01 -19.49
N GLN A 201 -13.27 -13.33 -20.06
CA GLN A 201 -13.03 -12.29 -21.08
C GLN A 201 -12.27 -11.11 -20.50
N GLY A 202 -12.74 -10.55 -19.38
CA GLY A 202 -12.00 -9.51 -18.65
C GLY A 202 -10.60 -9.98 -18.24
N SER A 203 -10.45 -11.19 -17.70
CA SER A 203 -9.13 -11.69 -17.28
C SER A 203 -8.11 -11.78 -18.41
N LEU A 204 -8.54 -12.23 -19.60
CA LEU A 204 -7.68 -12.30 -20.79
C LEU A 204 -7.43 -10.93 -21.43
N ALA A 205 -8.38 -9.99 -21.30
CA ALA A 205 -8.25 -8.64 -21.84
C ALA A 205 -7.38 -7.72 -20.97
N PHE A 206 -7.26 -8.00 -19.66
CA PHE A 206 -6.57 -7.11 -18.71
C PHE A 206 -5.12 -6.72 -19.09
N PRO A 207 -4.27 -7.62 -19.64
CA PRO A 207 -2.93 -7.23 -20.10
C PRO A 207 -2.95 -6.06 -21.11
N GLY A 208 -3.98 -5.98 -21.96
CA GLY A 208 -4.15 -4.89 -22.94
C GLY A 208 -4.46 -3.53 -22.32
N VAL A 209 -4.87 -3.48 -21.05
CA VAL A 209 -5.10 -2.23 -20.30
C VAL A 209 -3.79 -1.52 -19.96
N PHE A 210 -2.66 -2.25 -19.91
CA PHE A 210 -1.33 -1.69 -19.67
C PHE A 210 -0.69 -1.04 -20.91
N ASN A 211 -1.50 -0.38 -21.74
CA ASN A 211 -0.98 0.37 -22.87
C ASN A 211 -0.26 1.62 -22.36
N LEU A 212 1.07 1.65 -22.50
CA LEU A 212 1.90 2.75 -22.06
C LEU A 212 1.57 4.08 -22.76
N ALA A 213 0.88 4.05 -23.91
CA ALA A 213 0.37 5.25 -24.58
C ALA A 213 -0.60 6.05 -23.68
N GLN A 214 -1.36 5.38 -22.82
CA GLN A 214 -2.34 6.01 -21.91
C GLN A 214 -1.68 6.82 -20.78
N ILE A 215 -0.35 6.71 -20.60
CA ILE A 215 0.37 7.39 -19.52
C ILE A 215 0.54 8.88 -19.81
N GLY A 216 0.65 9.26 -21.08
CA GLY A 216 0.89 10.66 -21.50
C GLY A 216 -0.33 11.56 -21.37
N GLU A 217 -1.52 10.98 -21.19
CA GLU A 217 -2.78 11.74 -21.21
C GLU A 217 -3.05 12.47 -19.88
N VAL A 218 -2.40 12.05 -18.78
CA VAL A 218 -2.79 12.40 -17.41
C VAL A 218 -1.61 13.06 -16.69
N ARG A 219 -1.89 14.01 -15.81
CA ARG A 219 -0.87 14.60 -14.92
C ARG A 219 -0.21 13.51 -14.08
N ASN A 220 1.04 13.21 -14.42
CA ASN A 220 1.80 12.08 -13.92
C ASN A 220 3.09 12.54 -13.24
N TRP A 221 3.38 12.02 -12.05
CA TRP A 221 4.60 12.33 -11.29
C TRP A 221 5.71 11.30 -11.51
N SER A 222 5.49 10.31 -12.37
CA SER A 222 6.46 9.27 -12.66
C SER A 222 7.60 9.83 -13.53
N PRO A 223 8.86 9.41 -13.30
CA PRO A 223 9.96 9.67 -14.23
C PRO A 223 9.67 9.19 -15.65
N TYR A 224 8.70 8.28 -15.84
CA TYR A 224 8.27 7.82 -17.16
C TYR A 224 7.78 8.97 -18.05
N ALA A 225 7.15 9.99 -17.47
CA ALA A 225 6.69 11.17 -18.19
C ALA A 225 7.85 12.02 -18.77
N ILE A 226 9.05 11.88 -18.20
CA ILE A 226 10.26 12.56 -18.68
C ILE A 226 11.00 11.67 -19.67
N SER A 227 11.25 10.41 -19.28
CA SER A 227 11.94 9.43 -20.12
C SER A 227 11.61 8.00 -19.67
N PRO A 228 11.07 7.14 -20.57
CA PRO A 228 10.87 5.72 -20.28
C PRO A 228 12.18 5.00 -19.89
N VAL A 229 13.31 5.40 -20.47
CA VAL A 229 14.62 4.82 -20.14
C VAL A 229 15.05 5.23 -18.74
N LEU A 230 14.92 6.51 -18.37
CA LEU A 230 15.21 6.98 -17.02
C LEU A 230 14.36 6.23 -15.99
N TRP A 231 13.05 6.11 -16.25
CA TRP A 231 12.16 5.33 -15.41
C TRP A 231 12.62 3.88 -15.25
N ALA A 232 12.94 3.19 -16.35
CA ALA A 232 13.42 1.81 -16.30
C ALA A 232 14.70 1.68 -15.48
N VAL A 233 15.67 2.59 -15.65
CA VAL A 233 16.91 2.64 -14.85
C VAL A 233 16.61 2.82 -13.36
N LEU A 234 15.70 3.73 -13.01
CA LEU A 234 15.31 3.97 -11.62
C LEU A 234 14.58 2.77 -11.01
N VAL A 235 13.69 2.10 -11.75
CA VAL A 235 12.98 0.90 -11.30
C VAL A 235 13.96 -0.25 -11.08
N ILE A 236 14.88 -0.49 -12.01
CA ILE A 236 15.90 -1.55 -11.88
C ILE A 236 16.82 -1.24 -10.70
N GLY A 237 17.37 -0.03 -10.62
CA GLY A 237 18.25 0.40 -9.54
C GLY A 237 17.56 0.31 -8.18
N GLY A 238 16.32 0.79 -8.08
CA GLY A 238 15.48 0.69 -6.89
C GLY A 238 15.23 -0.76 -6.48
N THR A 239 14.88 -1.63 -7.43
CA THR A 239 14.66 -3.07 -7.17
C THR A 239 15.93 -3.75 -6.66
N ILE A 240 17.09 -3.45 -7.25
CA ILE A 240 18.39 -3.95 -6.77
C ILE A 240 18.66 -3.45 -5.35
N ALA A 241 18.44 -2.17 -5.07
CA ALA A 241 18.63 -1.59 -3.74
C ALA A 241 17.68 -2.23 -2.70
N ALA A 242 16.39 -2.38 -3.02
CA ALA A 242 15.42 -3.03 -2.16
C ALA A 242 15.79 -4.49 -1.85
N ARG A 243 16.23 -5.24 -2.87
CA ARG A 243 16.74 -6.61 -2.67
C ARG A 243 17.96 -6.65 -1.76
N ARG A 244 18.92 -5.74 -1.93
CA ARG A 244 20.14 -5.65 -1.11
C ARG A 244 19.83 -5.23 0.33
N LEU A 245 18.85 -4.35 0.53
CA LEU A 245 18.40 -3.89 1.84
C LEU A 245 17.45 -4.88 2.53
N ALA A 246 16.90 -5.86 1.81
CA ALA A 246 15.92 -6.81 2.33
C ALA A 246 16.30 -7.52 3.66
N PRO A 247 17.57 -7.90 3.90
CA PRO A 247 17.99 -8.48 5.17
C PRO A 247 18.08 -7.48 6.34
N THR A 248 17.91 -6.18 6.08
CA THR A 248 18.01 -5.12 7.07
C THR A 248 16.62 -4.64 7.51
N ARG A 249 16.56 -3.87 8.60
CA ARG A 249 15.33 -3.18 9.05
C ARG A 249 14.71 -2.23 8.02
N TRP A 250 15.44 -1.87 6.96
CA TRP A 250 14.97 -0.99 5.89
C TRP A 250 14.41 -1.75 4.68
N GLY A 251 14.53 -3.08 4.68
CA GLY A 251 14.20 -3.92 3.55
C GLY A 251 12.76 -3.76 3.08
N TRP A 252 11.82 -3.79 4.03
CA TRP A 252 10.39 -3.65 3.73
C TRP A 252 10.05 -2.24 3.22
N ALA A 253 10.53 -1.20 3.90
CA ALA A 253 10.32 0.19 3.49
C ALA A 253 10.87 0.46 2.08
N ALA A 254 12.03 -0.12 1.73
CA ALA A 254 12.61 -0.02 0.39
C ALA A 254 11.74 -0.75 -0.65
N ALA A 255 11.24 -1.95 -0.34
CA ALA A 255 10.37 -2.71 -1.22
C ALA A 255 9.02 -2.00 -1.47
N VAL A 256 8.41 -1.43 -0.43
CA VAL A 256 7.20 -0.58 -0.55
C VAL A 256 7.49 0.64 -1.42
N THR A 257 8.59 1.36 -1.16
CA THR A 257 8.99 2.52 -1.95
C THR A 257 9.12 2.19 -3.43
N VAL A 258 9.79 1.09 -3.78
CA VAL A 258 9.91 0.63 -5.17
C VAL A 258 8.54 0.28 -5.76
N SER A 259 7.67 -0.41 -5.01
CA SER A 259 6.34 -0.75 -5.50
C SER A 259 5.48 0.47 -5.84
N VAL A 260 5.65 1.59 -5.11
CA VAL A 260 4.94 2.84 -5.39
C VAL A 260 5.58 3.55 -6.58
N LEU A 261 6.89 3.82 -6.52
CA LEU A 261 7.59 4.65 -7.50
C LEU A 261 7.80 3.97 -8.86
N ALA A 262 7.69 2.64 -8.92
CA ALA A 262 7.74 1.90 -10.18
C ALA A 262 6.47 2.05 -11.03
N THR A 263 5.40 2.66 -10.49
CA THR A 263 4.20 2.92 -11.27
C THR A 263 4.54 3.92 -12.41
N PRO A 264 4.32 3.56 -13.68
CA PRO A 264 4.64 4.45 -14.79
C PRO A 264 3.60 5.58 -14.90
N ARG A 265 2.39 5.40 -14.36
CA ARG A 265 1.39 6.45 -14.07
C ARG A 265 1.31 6.70 -12.57
N LEU A 266 2.32 7.37 -12.02
CA LEU A 266 2.41 7.71 -10.60
C LEU A 266 1.51 8.92 -10.29
N LEU A 267 0.37 8.66 -9.68
CA LEU A 267 -0.57 9.68 -9.22
C LEU A 267 -0.31 10.00 -7.74
N LEU A 268 -0.59 11.24 -7.34
CA LEU A 268 -0.24 11.75 -6.01
C LEU A 268 -0.81 10.86 -4.90
N TYR A 269 -2.08 10.45 -5.01
CA TYR A 269 -2.74 9.58 -4.02
C TYR A 269 -2.01 8.23 -3.80
N GLN A 270 -1.27 7.71 -4.79
CA GLN A 270 -0.53 6.44 -4.65
C GLN A 270 0.61 6.53 -3.64
N LEU A 271 1.10 7.75 -3.35
CA LEU A 271 2.12 7.97 -2.33
C LEU A 271 1.63 7.59 -0.92
N MET A 272 0.32 7.50 -0.69
CA MET A 272 -0.20 7.05 0.61
C MET A 272 0.31 5.65 0.99
N THR A 273 0.63 4.80 0.02
CA THR A 273 1.08 3.43 0.27
C THR A 273 2.47 3.37 0.89
N LEU A 274 3.23 4.47 0.87
CA LEU A 274 4.45 4.59 1.65
C LEU A 274 4.21 4.41 3.16
N LEU A 275 2.97 4.60 3.66
CA LEU A 275 2.61 4.24 5.04
C LEU A 275 2.85 2.77 5.37
N ALA A 276 2.73 1.87 4.38
CA ALA A 276 3.03 0.46 4.57
C ALA A 276 4.50 0.22 4.93
N GLY A 277 5.41 1.12 4.55
CA GLY A 277 6.82 1.07 4.90
C GLY A 277 7.15 1.45 6.35
N LEU A 278 6.19 2.00 7.10
CA LEU A 278 6.40 2.40 8.50
C LEU A 278 6.38 1.22 9.49
N ARG A 279 5.93 0.05 9.04
CA ARG A 279 5.87 -1.17 9.82
C ARG A 279 6.39 -2.35 9.01
N GLU A 280 7.41 -3.03 9.50
CA GLU A 280 7.85 -4.30 8.92
C GLU A 280 6.80 -5.39 9.20
N PRO A 281 6.48 -6.26 8.22
CA PRO A 281 5.58 -7.39 8.42
C PRO A 281 6.10 -8.29 9.54
N SER A 282 5.22 -8.79 10.40
CA SER A 282 5.61 -9.68 11.49
C SER A 282 6.09 -11.03 10.94
N ASP A 283 7.35 -11.38 11.18
CA ASP A 283 7.84 -12.74 10.94
C ASP A 283 7.18 -13.70 11.93
N ASP A 284 6.17 -14.44 11.47
CA ASP A 284 5.52 -15.51 12.25
C ASP A 284 6.55 -16.54 12.76
N ARG A 285 7.70 -16.67 12.09
CA ARG A 285 8.83 -17.51 12.53
C ARG A 285 9.46 -17.00 13.83
N ALA A 286 9.76 -15.70 13.92
CA ALA A 286 10.34 -15.11 15.13
C ALA A 286 9.38 -15.16 16.32
N ALA A 287 8.07 -15.21 16.08
CA ALA A 287 7.07 -15.46 17.13
C ALA A 287 7.06 -16.94 17.57
N ARG A 288 7.13 -17.89 16.62
CA ARG A 288 7.21 -19.33 16.92
C ARG A 288 8.49 -19.71 17.67
N ASP A 289 9.63 -19.19 17.26
CA ASP A 289 10.93 -19.48 17.89
C ASP A 289 11.01 -18.91 19.32
N ARG A 290 10.37 -17.76 19.58
CA ARG A 290 10.25 -17.20 20.93
C ARG A 290 9.26 -17.97 21.81
N GLY A 291 8.19 -18.53 21.23
CA GLY A 291 7.25 -19.39 21.94
C GLY A 291 7.83 -20.75 22.33
N ALA A 292 8.73 -21.31 21.50
CA ALA A 292 9.39 -22.59 21.77
C ALA A 292 10.34 -22.57 22.99
N TYR A 293 10.82 -21.40 23.41
CA TYR A 293 11.70 -21.26 24.58
C TYR A 293 10.98 -21.08 25.92
N VAL A 294 9.64 -20.98 25.93
CA VAL A 294 8.85 -20.76 27.16
C VAL A 294 8.30 -22.07 27.76
N GLY A 295 8.65 -23.24 27.18
CA GLY A 295 8.24 -24.56 27.66
C GLY A 295 9.26 -25.27 28.55
N THR A 296 8.97 -25.35 29.85
CA THR A 296 9.34 -26.43 30.80
C THR A 296 10.81 -26.65 31.18
N GLY A 297 11.59 -25.60 31.42
CA GLY A 297 12.77 -25.71 32.30
C GLY A 297 12.36 -25.46 33.76
N PRO A 298 12.68 -26.32 34.75
CA PRO A 298 12.38 -26.05 36.15
C PRO A 298 13.05 -24.73 36.56
N PHE A 299 12.26 -23.89 37.22
CA PHE A 299 12.66 -22.62 37.81
C PHE A 299 13.82 -22.87 38.80
N VAL A 300 15.07 -22.80 38.34
CA VAL A 300 16.23 -22.71 39.23
C VAL A 300 16.27 -21.26 39.70
N SER A 301 15.65 -21.03 40.86
CA SER A 301 15.83 -19.80 41.64
C SER A 301 17.31 -19.59 41.93
N ARG A 302 17.98 -18.72 41.18
CA ARG A 302 19.30 -18.21 41.58
C ARG A 302 19.09 -17.31 42.80
N PRO A 303 19.72 -17.61 43.95
CA PRO A 303 19.68 -16.71 45.09
C PRO A 303 20.43 -15.41 44.78
N PRO A 304 20.04 -14.28 45.38
CA PRO A 304 20.74 -13.01 45.22
C PRO A 304 22.15 -13.12 45.81
N ALA A 305 23.17 -12.80 45.00
CA ALA A 305 24.52 -12.63 45.47
C ALA A 305 24.59 -11.38 46.35
N SER A 306 24.56 -11.59 47.67
CA SER A 306 24.91 -10.58 48.66
C SER A 306 26.39 -10.25 48.53
N THR A 307 26.73 -9.12 47.92
CA THR A 307 28.05 -8.52 48.07
C THR A 307 28.14 -7.88 49.44
N VAL A 308 28.64 -8.67 50.40
CA VAL A 308 29.22 -8.17 51.64
C VAL A 308 30.45 -7.36 51.26
N ARG A 309 30.47 -6.07 51.62
CA ARG A 309 31.70 -5.28 51.72
C ARG A 309 32.14 -5.34 53.18
N GLU A 310 33.26 -5.98 53.43
CA GLU A 310 34.02 -5.83 54.69
C GLU A 310 35.02 -4.65 54.57
N PRO A 311 35.43 -4.06 55.71
CA PRO A 311 35.98 -2.70 55.82
C PRO A 311 37.37 -2.48 55.23
#